data_AF-A0A3E0DUM4-F1
#
_entry.id   AF-A0A3E0DUM4-F1
#
_cell.length_a   1.000
_cell.length_b   1.000
_cell.length_c   1.000
_cell.angle_alpha   90.00
_cell.angle_beta   90.00
_cell.angle_gamma   90.00
#
_symmetry.space_group_name_H-M   'P 1'
#
loop_
_entity.id
_entity.type
_entity.pdbx_description
1 polymer ?
#
loop_
_entity_poly.entity_id
_entity_poly.type
_entity_poly.pdbx_seq_one_letter_code
_entity_poly.pdbx_strand_id
1 'polypeptide(L)'
;MMRSFSKRTEKLINAALLCGCVSVSGQLQAVDLVTFGQACLKQESYLNTLKRNIDEADFARHTSKDLNQGARANLRSYNRQLNELEPELQACQKNAPNSRTCHDIRIRHNRLTELADRAEQRLDKQHDALNLDPPQTLFFRQQRYHDVYDQFIAMCRDSDVHYQLIQDPNAYQQVCGSGSNKASITCSLF
;
A
#
# COMPACT_ATOMS: atom_id res chain seq x y z
N MET A 1 8.20 -25.55 -44.09
CA MET A 1 8.06 -26.30 -42.82
C MET A 1 9.45 -26.46 -42.20
N MET A 2 9.51 -26.55 -40.87
CA MET A 2 10.70 -26.62 -39.99
C MET A 2 11.33 -25.27 -39.62
N ARG A 3 10.86 -24.70 -38.50
CA ARG A 3 11.63 -23.81 -37.63
C ARG A 3 12.06 -24.62 -36.42
N SER A 4 13.37 -24.70 -36.18
CA SER A 4 13.95 -25.29 -34.98
C SER A 4 13.70 -24.38 -33.78
N PHE A 5 12.86 -24.82 -32.85
CA PHE A 5 12.74 -24.21 -31.53
C PHE A 5 13.82 -24.78 -30.62
N SER A 6 14.66 -23.88 -30.10
CA SER A 6 15.67 -24.16 -29.09
C SER A 6 15.00 -24.64 -27.80
N LYS A 7 15.25 -25.90 -27.44
CA LYS A 7 14.89 -26.50 -26.16
C LYS A 7 15.77 -25.87 -25.07
N ARG A 8 15.24 -24.90 -24.32
CA ARG A 8 15.72 -24.60 -22.97
C ARG A 8 14.76 -25.25 -21.98
N THR A 9 15.17 -26.45 -21.60
CA THR A 9 14.67 -27.26 -20.50
C THR A 9 14.47 -26.43 -19.24
N GLU A 10 13.25 -26.51 -18.74
CA GLU A 10 12.87 -26.29 -17.35
C GLU A 10 13.89 -26.93 -16.41
N LYS A 11 14.51 -26.12 -15.56
CA LYS A 11 15.07 -26.58 -14.29
C LYS A 11 14.31 -25.87 -13.19
N LEU A 12 13.18 -26.47 -12.86
CA LEU A 12 12.50 -26.32 -11.58
C LEU A 12 13.44 -26.78 -10.45
N ILE A 13 13.45 -25.96 -9.39
CA ILE A 13 13.55 -26.36 -7.98
C ILE A 13 14.87 -27.05 -7.57
N ASN A 14 15.72 -26.31 -6.86
CA ASN A 14 16.35 -26.73 -5.61
C ASN A 14 17.43 -25.72 -5.20
N ALA A 15 17.14 -24.86 -4.23
CA ALA A 15 18.16 -24.30 -3.33
C ALA A 15 17.50 -23.64 -2.09
N ALA A 16 17.42 -24.44 -1.03
CA ALA A 16 17.53 -24.02 0.37
C ALA A 16 16.49 -23.02 0.91
N LEU A 17 15.24 -23.47 1.04
CA LEU A 17 14.48 -23.14 2.23
C LEU A 17 14.85 -24.18 3.29
N LEU A 18 15.62 -23.77 4.31
CA LEU A 18 15.84 -24.55 5.52
C LEU A 18 14.52 -24.64 6.29
N CYS A 19 13.64 -25.53 5.83
CA CYS A 19 12.58 -26.09 6.66
C CYS A 19 13.24 -27.02 7.68
N GLY A 20 13.55 -26.49 8.85
CA GLY A 20 13.71 -27.31 10.05
C GLY A 20 12.34 -27.86 10.43
N CYS A 21 11.96 -28.99 9.85
CA CYS A 21 10.90 -29.83 10.40
C CYS A 21 11.40 -30.36 11.74
N VAL A 22 10.92 -29.80 12.85
CA VAL A 22 11.06 -30.46 14.15
C VAL A 22 9.92 -31.46 14.23
N SER A 23 10.26 -32.72 13.95
CA SER A 23 9.42 -33.88 14.21
C SER A 23 8.99 -33.86 15.68
N VAL A 24 7.68 -33.90 15.94
CA VAL A 24 7.13 -34.14 17.27
C VAL A 24 7.46 -35.58 17.65
N SER A 25 8.58 -35.76 18.31
CA SER A 25 8.95 -36.98 19.01
C SER A 25 9.18 -36.58 20.46
N GLY A 26 8.43 -37.18 21.38
CA GLY A 26 8.42 -36.82 22.79
C GLY A 26 9.82 -36.77 23.39
N GLN A 27 10.33 -35.56 23.53
CA GLN A 27 11.39 -35.17 24.44
C GLN A 27 10.97 -33.78 24.93
N LEU A 28 10.77 -33.63 26.25
CA LEU A 28 10.82 -32.33 26.91
C LEU A 28 12.23 -31.78 26.71
N GLN A 29 12.51 -31.23 25.53
CA GLN A 29 13.62 -30.32 25.35
C GLN A 29 13.23 -29.09 26.15
N ALA A 30 14.00 -28.77 27.19
CA ALA A 30 13.85 -27.51 27.90
C ALA A 30 13.94 -26.40 26.85
N VAL A 31 12.81 -25.79 26.52
CA VAL A 31 12.77 -24.72 25.54
C VAL A 31 13.48 -23.54 26.18
N ASP A 32 14.57 -23.10 25.55
CA ASP A 32 15.23 -21.87 25.98
C ASP A 32 14.28 -20.69 25.74
N LEU A 33 13.68 -20.23 26.83
CA LEU A 33 12.70 -19.14 26.85
C LEU A 33 13.28 -17.86 26.24
N VAL A 34 14.59 -17.62 26.40
CA VAL A 34 15.25 -16.44 25.84
C VAL A 34 15.31 -16.54 24.31
N THR A 35 15.74 -17.69 23.78
CA THR A 35 15.77 -17.94 22.33
C THR A 35 14.37 -17.87 21.72
N PHE A 36 13.37 -18.46 22.39
CA PHE A 36 11.97 -18.38 21.97
C PHE A 36 11.48 -16.93 21.89
N GLY A 37 11.66 -16.15 22.97
CA GLY A 37 11.21 -14.76 23.04
C GLY A 37 11.89 -13.86 21.99
N GLN A 38 13.18 -14.04 21.76
CA GLN A 38 13.91 -13.31 20.71
C GLN A 38 13.40 -13.64 19.30
N ALA A 39 13.06 -14.90 19.03
CA ALA A 39 12.47 -15.30 17.76
C ALA A 39 11.10 -14.64 17.54
N CYS A 40 10.27 -14.58 18.59
CA CYS A 40 8.97 -13.91 18.54
C CYS A 40 9.09 -12.39 18.31
N LEU A 41 10.02 -11.71 18.99
CA LEU A 41 10.29 -10.29 18.74
C LEU A 41 10.73 -10.00 17.29
N LYS A 42 11.56 -10.89 16.72
CA LYS A 42 11.99 -10.78 15.32
C LYS A 42 10.82 -10.95 14.35
N GLN A 43 9.95 -11.91 14.62
CA GLN A 43 8.74 -12.16 13.81
C GLN A 43 7.76 -10.97 13.90
N GLU A 44 7.58 -10.41 15.10
CA GLU A 44 6.76 -9.23 15.33
C GLU A 44 7.32 -7.99 14.59
N SER A 45 8.64 -7.79 14.61
CA SER A 45 9.31 -6.73 13.85
C SER A 45 9.07 -6.84 12.34
N TYR A 46 9.11 -8.07 11.82
CA TYR A 46 8.77 -8.34 10.42
C TYR A 46 7.30 -8.02 10.11
N LEU A 47 6.37 -8.44 10.98
CA LEU A 47 4.94 -8.12 10.84
C LEU A 47 4.67 -6.62 10.88
N ASN A 48 5.30 -5.88 11.78
CA ASN A 48 5.17 -4.43 11.86
C ASN A 48 5.67 -3.74 10.59
N THR A 49 6.77 -4.24 10.01
CA THR A 49 7.28 -3.73 8.73
C THR A 49 6.30 -4.02 7.59
N LEU A 50 5.77 -5.24 7.53
CA LEU A 50 4.80 -5.63 6.51
C LEU A 50 3.52 -4.80 6.61
N LYS A 51 2.99 -4.59 7.82
CA LYS A 51 1.82 -3.76 8.08
C LYS A 51 2.04 -2.31 7.63
N ARG A 52 3.15 -1.70 8.02
CA ARG A 52 3.47 -0.32 7.62
C ARG A 52 3.50 -0.15 6.10
N ASN A 53 4.10 -1.11 5.39
CA ASN A 53 4.15 -1.07 3.92
C ASN A 53 2.76 -1.20 3.28
N ILE A 54 1.86 -1.97 3.90
CA ILE A 54 0.46 -2.07 3.46
C ILE A 54 -0.26 -0.74 3.72
N ASP A 55 -0.16 -0.20 4.93
CA ASP A 55 -0.84 1.04 5.34
C ASP A 55 -0.40 2.23 4.48
N GLU A 56 0.91 2.34 4.17
CA GLU A 56 1.45 3.37 3.27
C GLU A 56 0.91 3.24 1.84
N ALA A 57 0.86 2.01 1.31
CA ALA A 57 0.33 1.76 -0.03
C ALA A 57 -1.18 2.05 -0.12
N ASP A 58 -1.95 1.68 0.92
CA ASP A 58 -3.38 1.99 1.00
C ASP A 58 -3.62 3.50 1.11
N PHE A 59 -2.89 4.20 1.98
CA PHE A 59 -2.97 5.66 2.09
C PHE A 59 -2.70 6.34 0.74
N ALA A 60 -1.59 5.98 0.07
CA ALA A 60 -1.23 6.56 -1.23
C ALA A 60 -2.31 6.29 -2.29
N ARG A 61 -2.89 5.08 -2.31
CA ARG A 61 -3.99 4.72 -3.21
C ARG A 61 -5.25 5.54 -2.95
N HIS A 62 -5.65 5.71 -1.70
CA HIS A 62 -6.83 6.49 -1.32
C HIS A 62 -6.66 7.97 -1.64
N THR A 63 -5.54 8.58 -1.25
CA THR A 63 -5.25 9.98 -1.56
C THR A 63 -5.20 10.23 -3.08
N SER A 64 -4.56 9.34 -3.84
CA SER A 64 -4.52 9.45 -5.30
C SER A 64 -5.92 9.36 -5.93
N LYS A 65 -6.76 8.44 -5.45
CA LYS A 65 -8.15 8.28 -5.93
C LYS A 65 -8.98 9.54 -5.69
N ASP A 66 -8.90 10.12 -4.49
CA ASP A 66 -9.70 11.30 -4.13
C ASP A 66 -9.26 12.55 -4.91
N LEU A 67 -7.94 12.76 -5.04
CA LEU A 67 -7.39 13.85 -5.86
C LEU A 67 -7.80 13.70 -7.34
N ASN A 68 -7.77 12.49 -7.88
CA ASN A 68 -8.21 12.21 -9.25
C ASN A 68 -9.70 12.48 -9.44
N GLN A 69 -10.54 12.10 -8.48
CA GLN A 69 -11.98 12.38 -8.53
C GLN A 69 -12.26 13.89 -8.52
N GLY A 70 -11.58 14.65 -7.66
CA GLY A 70 -11.68 16.10 -7.62
C GLY A 70 -11.24 16.76 -8.93
N ALA A 71 -10.11 16.34 -9.49
CA ALA A 71 -9.60 16.84 -10.77
C ALA A 71 -10.56 16.54 -11.94
N ARG A 72 -11.14 15.33 -12.01
CA ARG A 72 -12.17 14.98 -13.00
C ARG A 72 -13.45 15.79 -12.84
N ALA A 73 -13.86 16.08 -11.60
CA ALA A 73 -15.03 16.91 -11.35
C ALA A 73 -14.80 18.36 -11.83
N ASN A 74 -13.62 18.92 -11.56
CA ASN A 74 -13.24 20.26 -12.03
C ASN A 74 -13.20 20.34 -13.56
N LEU A 75 -12.56 19.37 -14.23
CA LEU A 75 -12.51 19.33 -15.69
C LEU A 75 -13.92 19.28 -16.31
N ARG A 76 -14.81 18.43 -15.79
CA ARG A 76 -16.21 18.38 -16.23
C ARG A 76 -16.93 19.72 -16.05
N SER A 77 -16.67 20.42 -14.94
CA SER A 77 -17.24 21.73 -14.68
C SER A 77 -16.73 22.79 -15.66
N TYR A 78 -15.42 22.82 -15.93
CA TYR A 78 -14.84 23.76 -16.90
C TYR A 78 -15.35 23.49 -18.32
N ASN A 79 -15.41 22.24 -18.76
CA ASN A 79 -15.93 21.88 -20.08
C ASN A 79 -17.41 22.22 -20.23
N ARG A 80 -18.21 22.07 -19.18
CA ARG A 80 -19.60 22.53 -19.18
C ARG A 80 -19.68 24.06 -19.37
N GLN A 81 -18.91 24.81 -18.58
CA GLN A 81 -18.89 26.27 -18.68
C GLN A 81 -18.37 26.76 -20.04
N LEU A 82 -17.40 26.07 -20.65
CA LEU A 82 -16.96 26.34 -22.02
C LEU A 82 -18.08 26.13 -23.02
N ASN A 83 -18.80 25.00 -22.94
CA ASN A 83 -19.94 24.72 -23.82
C ASN A 83 -21.08 25.73 -23.68
N GLU A 84 -21.33 26.20 -22.45
CA GLU A 84 -22.32 27.25 -22.18
C GLU A 84 -21.89 28.62 -22.74
N LEU A 85 -20.59 28.93 -22.69
CA LEU A 85 -20.03 30.21 -23.14
C LEU A 85 -19.78 30.28 -24.65
N GLU A 86 -19.60 29.13 -25.30
CA GLU A 86 -19.35 29.01 -26.74
C GLU A 86 -20.38 29.74 -27.63
N PRO A 87 -21.71 29.60 -27.44
CA PRO A 87 -22.68 30.35 -28.24
C PRO A 87 -22.59 31.86 -28.01
N GLU A 88 -22.29 32.32 -26.80
CA GLU A 88 -22.09 33.74 -26.49
C GLU A 88 -20.85 34.30 -27.19
N LEU A 89 -19.76 33.52 -27.20
CA LEU A 89 -18.54 33.86 -27.91
C LEU A 89 -18.76 33.95 -29.42
N GLN A 90 -19.42 32.97 -30.02
CA GLN A 90 -19.75 32.97 -31.44
C GLN A 90 -20.66 34.15 -31.83
N ALA A 91 -21.68 34.42 -31.01
CA ALA A 91 -22.59 35.54 -31.22
C ALA A 91 -21.88 36.90 -31.13
N CYS A 92 -21.01 37.09 -30.12
CA CYS A 92 -20.31 38.35 -29.95
C CYS A 92 -19.27 38.60 -31.06
N GLN A 93 -18.56 37.54 -31.48
CA GLN A 93 -17.59 37.61 -32.58
C GLN A 93 -18.25 37.97 -33.91
N LYS A 94 -19.46 37.46 -34.14
CA LYS A 94 -20.23 37.75 -35.36
C LYS A 94 -20.82 39.17 -35.36
N ASN A 95 -21.37 39.62 -34.24
CA ASN A 95 -22.19 40.83 -34.20
C ASN A 95 -21.41 42.09 -33.80
N ALA A 96 -20.46 41.97 -32.86
CA ALA A 96 -19.73 43.12 -32.30
C ALA A 96 -18.36 42.68 -31.73
N PRO A 97 -17.42 42.25 -32.59
CA PRO A 97 -16.17 41.60 -32.17
C PRO A 97 -15.25 42.49 -31.30
N ASN A 98 -15.32 43.81 -31.48
CA ASN A 98 -14.53 44.80 -30.74
C ASN A 98 -15.32 45.48 -29.60
N SER A 99 -16.49 44.94 -29.24
CA SER A 99 -17.24 45.45 -28.09
C SER A 99 -16.58 45.01 -26.79
N ARG A 100 -16.72 45.84 -25.74
CA ARG A 100 -16.27 45.50 -24.38
C ARG A 100 -16.80 44.14 -23.93
N THR A 101 -18.08 43.87 -24.17
CA THR A 101 -18.72 42.60 -23.82
C THR A 101 -18.05 41.41 -24.52
N CYS A 102 -17.69 41.54 -25.80
CA CYS A 102 -17.02 40.45 -26.50
C CYS A 102 -15.58 40.22 -26.01
N HIS A 103 -14.88 41.29 -25.59
CA HIS A 103 -13.59 41.16 -24.92
C HIS A 103 -13.72 40.40 -23.59
N ASP A 104 -14.72 40.72 -22.77
CA ASP A 104 -14.95 40.02 -21.49
C ASP A 104 -15.26 38.54 -21.69
N ILE A 105 -16.10 38.20 -22.69
CA ILE A 105 -16.41 36.81 -23.06
C ILE A 105 -15.14 36.06 -23.50
N ARG A 106 -14.29 36.66 -24.36
CA ARG A 106 -13.01 36.08 -24.78
C ARG A 106 -12.06 35.82 -23.61
N ILE A 107 -11.94 36.78 -22.69
CA ILE A 107 -11.10 36.63 -21.49
C ILE A 107 -11.59 35.45 -20.65
N ARG A 108 -12.91 35.35 -20.44
CA ARG A 108 -13.52 34.26 -19.67
C ARG A 108 -13.30 32.90 -20.34
N HIS A 109 -13.47 32.82 -21.66
CA HIS A 109 -13.24 31.60 -22.43
C HIS A 109 -11.78 31.14 -22.37
N ASN A 110 -10.83 32.05 -22.61
CA ASN A 110 -9.40 31.75 -22.51
C ASN A 110 -9.01 31.27 -21.11
N ARG A 111 -9.54 31.91 -20.06
CA ARG A 111 -9.29 31.51 -18.68
C ARG A 111 -9.86 30.12 -18.37
N LEU A 112 -11.06 29.81 -18.84
CA LEU A 112 -11.67 28.50 -18.66
C LEU A 112 -10.89 27.42 -19.42
N THR A 113 -10.42 27.72 -20.63
CA THR A 113 -9.57 26.82 -21.43
C THR A 113 -8.27 26.51 -20.69
N GLU A 114 -7.55 27.52 -20.20
CA GLU A 114 -6.32 27.32 -19.42
C GLU A 114 -6.55 26.51 -18.12
N LEU A 115 -7.72 26.66 -17.50
CA LEU A 115 -8.11 25.86 -16.33
C LEU A 115 -8.40 24.39 -16.71
N ALA A 116 -9.07 24.16 -17.84
CA ALA A 116 -9.32 22.82 -18.38
C ALA A 116 -8.00 22.12 -18.74
N ASP A 117 -7.12 22.77 -19.49
CA ASP A 117 -5.81 22.22 -19.88
C ASP A 117 -4.96 21.83 -18.67
N ARG A 118 -4.93 22.69 -17.64
CA ARG A 118 -4.22 22.38 -16.38
C ARG A 118 -4.84 21.21 -15.63
N ALA A 119 -6.16 21.06 -15.68
CA ALA A 119 -6.84 19.94 -15.05
C ALA A 119 -6.55 18.63 -15.79
N GLU A 120 -6.51 18.65 -17.13
CA GLU A 120 -6.11 17.51 -17.96
C GLU A 120 -4.65 17.10 -17.71
N GLN A 121 -3.71 18.04 -17.73
CA GLN A 121 -2.29 17.76 -17.45
C GLN A 121 -2.07 17.13 -16.07
N ARG A 122 -2.88 17.49 -15.07
CA ARG A 122 -2.80 16.88 -13.73
C ARG A 122 -3.30 15.44 -13.73
N LEU A 123 -4.35 15.15 -14.50
CA LEU A 123 -4.86 13.79 -14.67
C LEU A 123 -3.85 12.91 -15.40
N ASP A 124 -3.20 13.43 -16.45
CA ASP A 124 -2.19 12.70 -17.23
C ASP A 124 -0.94 12.39 -16.39
N LYS A 125 -0.37 13.39 -15.70
CA LYS A 125 0.79 13.19 -14.82
C LYS A 125 0.50 12.23 -13.67
N GLN A 126 -0.74 12.20 -13.17
CA GLN A 126 -1.12 11.25 -12.13
C GLN A 126 -1.28 9.83 -12.68
N HIS A 127 -1.67 9.66 -13.95
CA HIS A 127 -1.69 8.34 -14.60
C HIS A 127 -0.29 7.73 -14.69
N ASP A 128 0.72 8.55 -14.97
CA ASP A 128 2.13 8.11 -15.01
C ASP A 128 2.72 7.85 -13.60
N ALA A 129 2.28 8.60 -12.59
CA ALA A 129 2.70 8.42 -11.19
C ALA A 129 1.98 7.25 -10.48
N LEU A 130 0.91 6.72 -11.08
CA LEU A 130 0.06 5.64 -10.54
C LEU A 130 0.64 4.24 -10.72
N ASN A 131 1.98 4.10 -10.81
CA ASN A 131 2.68 2.83 -10.52
C ASN A 131 2.61 2.47 -9.02
N LEU A 132 1.44 2.66 -8.41
CA LEU A 132 1.05 2.06 -7.16
C LEU A 132 0.87 0.56 -7.40
N ASP A 133 1.31 -0.26 -6.44
CA ASP A 133 1.15 -1.71 -6.47
C ASP A 133 -0.29 -2.06 -6.92
N PRO A 134 -0.47 -2.86 -7.98
CA PRO A 134 -1.79 -3.14 -8.52
C PRO A 134 -2.73 -3.72 -7.43
N PRO A 135 -4.05 -3.49 -7.51
CA PRO A 135 -4.98 -3.90 -6.44
C PRO A 135 -4.87 -5.37 -6.03
N GLN A 136 -4.52 -6.25 -6.96
CA GLN A 136 -4.30 -7.67 -6.72
C GLN A 136 -3.06 -7.94 -5.85
N THR A 137 -1.94 -7.23 -6.07
CA THR A 137 -0.71 -7.45 -5.28
C THR A 137 -0.88 -6.96 -3.85
N LEU A 138 -1.61 -5.84 -3.65
CA LEU A 138 -1.96 -5.38 -2.30
C LEU A 138 -2.87 -6.37 -1.58
N PHE A 139 -3.87 -6.94 -2.27
CA PHE A 139 -4.73 -7.99 -1.70
C PHE A 139 -3.92 -9.20 -1.24
N PHE A 140 -3.02 -9.74 -2.08
CA PHE A 140 -2.17 -10.86 -1.68
C PHE A 140 -1.19 -10.49 -0.57
N ARG A 141 -0.70 -9.25 -0.51
CA ARG A 141 0.17 -8.76 0.57
C ARG A 141 -0.60 -8.64 1.88
N GLN A 142 -1.85 -8.17 1.85
CA GLN A 142 -2.77 -8.16 2.99
C GLN A 142 -3.10 -9.57 3.46
N GLN A 143 -3.47 -10.48 2.56
CA GLN A 143 -3.75 -11.88 2.91
C GLN A 143 -2.53 -12.54 3.56
N ARG A 144 -1.35 -12.40 2.96
CA ARG A 144 -0.10 -12.88 3.55
C ARG A 144 0.19 -12.28 4.92
N TYR A 145 -0.14 -11.00 5.15
CA TYR A 145 0.01 -10.40 6.47
C TYR A 145 -0.89 -11.10 7.50
N HIS A 146 -2.16 -11.38 7.16
CA HIS A 146 -3.09 -12.06 8.06
C HIS A 146 -2.60 -13.48 8.36
N ASP A 147 -2.22 -14.26 7.34
CA ASP A 147 -1.74 -15.64 7.53
C ASP A 147 -0.51 -15.68 8.48
N VAL A 148 0.43 -14.75 8.29
CA VAL A 148 1.65 -14.68 9.13
C VAL A 148 1.34 -14.14 10.53
N TYR A 149 0.37 -13.22 10.65
CA TYR A 149 -0.07 -12.68 11.93
C TYR A 149 -0.78 -13.75 12.76
N ASP A 150 -1.69 -14.52 12.17
CA ASP A 150 -2.40 -15.60 12.84
C ASP A 150 -1.43 -16.68 13.33
N GLN A 151 -0.44 -17.03 12.50
CA GLN A 151 0.64 -17.94 12.90
C GLN A 151 1.47 -17.36 14.04
N PHE A 152 1.79 -16.07 14.01
CA PHE A 152 2.50 -15.41 15.09
C PHE A 152 1.70 -15.45 16.39
N ILE A 153 0.40 -15.15 16.37
CA ILE A 153 -0.44 -15.24 17.56
C ILE A 153 -0.45 -16.67 18.11
N ALA A 154 -0.69 -17.67 17.27
CA ALA A 154 -0.72 -19.07 17.70
C ALA A 154 0.59 -19.55 18.34
N MET A 155 1.75 -19.10 17.83
CA MET A 155 3.05 -19.59 18.32
C MET A 155 3.66 -18.73 19.42
N CYS A 156 3.50 -17.40 19.35
CA CYS A 156 4.23 -16.43 20.16
C CYS A 156 3.38 -15.75 21.21
N ARG A 157 2.06 -15.88 21.16
CA ARG A 157 1.12 -15.27 22.09
C ARG A 157 0.30 -16.33 22.84
N ASP A 158 -0.28 -17.25 22.09
CA ASP A 158 -1.25 -18.22 22.63
C ASP A 158 -0.60 -19.57 22.96
N SER A 159 0.72 -19.60 23.12
CA SER A 159 1.47 -20.83 23.43
C SER A 159 1.83 -20.92 24.91
N ASP A 160 1.84 -22.15 25.45
CA ASP A 160 2.26 -22.40 26.84
C ASP A 160 3.69 -21.89 27.13
N VAL A 161 4.56 -21.90 26.12
CA VAL A 161 5.93 -21.40 26.21
C VAL A 161 5.97 -19.88 26.37
N HIS A 162 5.03 -19.15 25.75
CA HIS A 162 4.88 -17.71 25.97
C HIS A 162 4.54 -17.40 27.42
N TYR A 163 3.56 -18.10 27.99
CA TYR A 163 3.21 -17.90 29.41
C TYR A 163 4.38 -18.22 30.34
N GLN A 164 5.17 -19.26 30.03
CA GLN A 164 6.39 -19.59 30.79
C GLN A 164 7.45 -18.47 30.67
N LEU A 165 7.66 -17.90 29.48
CA LEU A 165 8.56 -16.76 29.27
C LEU A 165 8.13 -15.55 30.11
N ILE A 166 6.84 -15.24 30.16
CA ILE A 166 6.31 -14.11 30.92
C ILE A 166 6.46 -14.32 32.43
N GLN A 167 6.33 -15.56 32.90
CA GLN A 167 6.41 -15.91 34.32
C GLN A 167 7.85 -16.06 34.82
N ASP A 168 8.83 -16.30 33.95
CA ASP A 168 10.25 -16.36 34.31
C ASP A 168 10.88 -14.95 34.35
N PRO A 169 11.24 -14.41 35.53
CA PRO A 169 11.74 -13.04 35.63
C PRO A 169 13.09 -12.83 34.94
N ASN A 170 13.93 -13.87 34.86
CA ASN A 170 15.25 -13.78 34.27
C ASN A 170 15.16 -13.80 32.74
N ALA A 171 14.42 -14.75 32.18
CA ALA A 171 14.18 -14.83 30.74
C ALA A 171 13.39 -13.61 30.25
N TYR A 172 12.35 -13.18 30.98
CA TYR A 172 11.60 -11.98 30.67
C TYR A 172 12.49 -10.74 30.68
N GLN A 173 13.36 -10.55 31.68
CA GLN A 173 14.24 -9.38 31.70
C GLN A 173 15.26 -9.38 30.55
N GLN A 174 15.73 -10.56 30.11
CA GLN A 174 16.66 -10.67 28.99
C GLN A 174 16.01 -10.38 27.63
N VAL A 175 14.75 -10.80 27.43
CA VAL A 175 14.01 -10.60 26.17
C VAL A 175 13.30 -9.25 26.15
N CYS A 176 12.62 -8.91 27.24
CA CYS A 176 11.68 -7.80 27.39
C CYS A 176 12.21 -6.68 28.30
N GLY A 177 13.49 -6.67 28.65
CA GLY A 177 14.06 -5.67 29.57
C GLY A 177 14.04 -4.24 29.03
N SER A 178 14.08 -4.05 27.70
CA SER A 178 14.06 -2.73 27.08
C SER A 178 12.65 -2.14 26.98
N GLY A 179 12.53 -0.82 27.09
CA GLY A 179 11.22 -0.14 26.98
C GLY A 179 10.52 -0.41 25.65
N SER A 180 11.27 -0.56 24.55
CA SER A 180 10.72 -0.92 23.24
C SER A 180 10.16 -2.34 23.22
N ASN A 181 10.85 -3.29 23.85
CA ASN A 181 10.41 -4.68 23.83
C ASN A 181 9.23 -4.89 24.78
N LYS A 182 9.14 -4.17 25.91
CA LYS A 182 7.95 -4.22 26.80
C LYS A 182 6.65 -3.81 26.11
N ALA A 183 6.73 -2.93 25.12
CA ALA A 183 5.58 -2.49 24.33
C ALA A 183 5.21 -3.47 23.20
N SER A 184 6.01 -4.53 22.99
CA SER A 184 5.74 -5.54 21.99
C SER A 184 4.63 -6.50 22.43
N ILE A 185 3.91 -7.05 21.45
CA ILE A 185 2.88 -8.08 21.64
C ILE A 185 3.49 -9.30 22.32
N THR A 186 4.72 -9.67 21.94
CA THR A 186 5.50 -10.77 22.51
C THR A 186 5.75 -10.63 24.01
N CYS A 187 5.94 -9.40 24.51
CA CYS A 187 6.26 -9.14 25.91
C CYS A 187 5.07 -8.63 26.74
N SER A 188 3.93 -8.36 26.11
CA SER A 188 2.72 -7.93 26.79
C SER A 188 1.90 -9.13 27.29
N LEU A 189 1.33 -9.00 28.49
CA LEU A 189 0.40 -9.98 29.08
C LEU A 189 -1.00 -9.95 28.42
N PHE A 190 -1.34 -8.84 27.76
CA PHE A 190 -2.65 -8.56 27.13
C PHE A 190 -2.50 -7.57 25.99
#